data_AF-A0A9W6IKV9-F1
#
_entry.id   AF-A0A9W6IKV9-F1
#
_cell.length_a   1.000
_cell.length_b   1.000
_cell.length_c   1.000
_cell.angle_alpha   90.00
_cell.angle_beta   90.00
_cell.angle_gamma   90.00
#
_symmetry.space_group_name_H-M   'P 1'
#
loop_
_entity.id
_entity.type
_entity.pdbx_description
1 polymer ?
#
loop_
_entity_poly.entity_id
_entity_poly.type
_entity_poly.pdbx_seq_one_letter_code
_entity_poly.pdbx_strand_id
1 'polypeptide(L)'
;MDASKEILTPAFQILTGLGFMLFLLVMLRIRAVLRGAGGMLLKLAMLGIPLGFLILAQAGREYSLGGAAGLLLAAGGCFFVSLVLMGGGMVLLVRDGPVGGKPQA
;
A
#
# COMPACT_ATOMS: atom_id res chain seq x y z
N MET A 1 11.15 -33.86 17.00
CA MET A 1 11.55 -32.68 17.80
C MET A 1 11.31 -31.48 16.91
N ASP A 2 10.03 -31.17 16.70
CA ASP A 2 9.52 -30.35 15.61
C ASP A 2 9.40 -28.91 16.09
N ALA A 3 10.54 -28.20 16.07
CA ALA A 3 10.64 -26.79 16.43
C ALA A 3 10.27 -25.84 15.26
N SER A 4 9.50 -26.33 14.29
CA SER A 4 9.00 -25.56 13.14
C SER A 4 7.51 -25.26 13.29
N LYS A 5 7.08 -24.78 14.48
CA LYS A 5 5.83 -24.02 14.53
C LYS A 5 6.05 -22.81 13.62
N GLU A 6 5.32 -22.80 12.51
CA GLU A 6 5.28 -21.78 11.46
C GLU A 6 4.85 -20.41 12.01
N ILE A 7 5.68 -19.84 12.86
CA ILE A 7 5.56 -18.46 13.30
C ILE A 7 6.02 -17.63 12.11
N LEU A 8 5.14 -16.77 11.60
CA LEU A 8 5.51 -15.75 10.63
C LEU A 8 6.69 -14.99 11.22
N THR A 9 7.88 -15.16 10.63
CA THR A 9 9.15 -14.87 11.28
C THR A 9 9.21 -13.41 11.76
N PRO A 10 9.85 -13.10 12.90
CA PRO A 10 10.03 -11.72 13.38
C PRO A 10 10.54 -10.76 12.29
N ALA A 11 11.34 -11.27 11.34
CA ALA A 11 11.78 -10.57 10.14
C ALA A 11 10.62 -10.01 9.30
N PHE A 12 9.53 -10.75 9.13
CA PHE A 12 8.37 -10.32 8.37
C PHE A 12 7.65 -9.12 9.00
N GLN A 13 7.46 -9.14 10.33
CA GLN A 13 6.89 -7.98 11.05
C GLN A 13 7.79 -6.75 10.93
N ILE A 14 9.11 -6.93 11.06
CA ILE A 14 10.09 -5.83 10.92
C ILE A 14 10.04 -5.24 9.51
N LEU A 15 10.05 -6.08 8.47
CA LEU A 15 9.94 -5.65 7.06
C LEU A 15 8.63 -4.91 6.78
N THR A 16 7.50 -5.41 7.32
CA THR A 16 6.18 -4.79 7.19
C THR A 16 6.15 -3.40 7.85
N GLY A 17 6.68 -3.29 9.08
CA GLY A 17 6.76 -2.02 9.80
C GLY A 17 7.68 -1.00 9.14
N LEU A 18 8.86 -1.43 8.69
CA LEU A 18 9.79 -0.57 7.95
C LEU A 18 9.21 -0.10 6.62
N GLY A 19 8.55 -0.99 5.88
CA GLY A 19 7.85 -0.67 4.63
C GLY A 19 6.77 0.38 4.83
N PHE A 20 5.97 0.24 5.90
CA PHE A 20 4.97 1.23 6.29
C PHE A 20 5.58 2.58 6.65
N MET A 21 6.69 2.60 7.41
CA MET A 21 7.36 3.84 7.82
C MET A 21 7.94 4.60 6.62
N LEU A 22 8.59 3.89 5.69
CA LEU A 22 9.09 4.46 4.43
C LEU A 22 7.93 5.04 3.60
N PHE A 23 6.82 4.31 3.52
CA PHE A 23 5.63 4.74 2.82
C PHE A 23 5.08 6.07 3.36
N LEU A 24 4.96 6.21 4.69
CA LEU A 24 4.52 7.48 5.32
C LEU A 24 5.46 8.64 4.98
N LEU A 25 6.76 8.40 4.99
CA LEU A 25 7.78 9.43 4.72
C LEU A 25 7.66 9.95 3.27
N VAL A 26 7.49 9.04 2.31
CA VAL A 26 7.22 9.36 0.90
C VAL A 26 5.90 10.12 0.75
N MET A 27 4.85 9.67 1.44
CA MET A 27 3.52 10.31 1.41
C MET A 27 3.57 11.76 1.86
N LEU A 28 4.25 12.06 2.97
CA LEU A 28 4.37 13.42 3.49
C LEU A 28 5.06 14.37 2.51
N ARG A 29 6.05 13.87 1.74
CA ARG A 29 6.77 14.67 0.74
C ARG A 29 5.94 14.94 -0.52
N ILE A 30 5.17 13.95 -0.97
CA ILE A 30 4.47 14.00 -2.26
C ILE A 30 3.10 14.69 -2.16
N ARG A 31 2.45 14.68 -0.98
CA ARG A 31 1.09 15.22 -0.78
C ARG A 31 0.94 16.70 -1.18
N ALA A 32 2.00 17.50 -1.02
CA ALA A 32 2.02 18.93 -1.35
C ALA A 32 2.03 19.20 -2.86
N VAL A 33 2.55 18.26 -3.66
CA VAL A 33 2.77 18.44 -5.11
C VAL A 33 1.61 17.85 -5.94
N LEU A 34 0.89 16.87 -5.39
CA LEU A 34 -0.23 16.21 -6.07
C LEU A 34 -1.51 17.06 -6.02
N ARG A 35 -1.83 17.75 -7.12
CA ARG A 35 -3.12 18.41 -7.37
C ARG A 35 -3.82 17.78 -8.59
N GLY A 36 -5.11 18.08 -8.78
CA GLY A 36 -5.91 17.52 -9.88
C GLY A 36 -6.41 16.08 -9.66
N ALA A 37 -7.11 15.53 -10.65
CA ALA A 37 -7.75 14.21 -10.58
C ALA A 37 -6.74 13.07 -10.42
N GLY A 38 -5.61 13.10 -11.15
CA GLY A 38 -4.52 12.13 -10.99
C GLY A 38 -3.87 12.18 -9.60
N GLY A 39 -3.70 13.39 -9.05
CA GLY A 39 -3.21 13.57 -7.68
C GLY A 39 -4.18 13.08 -6.61
N MET A 40 -5.49 13.24 -6.82
CA MET A 40 -6.53 12.69 -5.94
C MET A 40 -6.52 11.16 -5.96
N LEU A 41 -6.42 10.55 -7.15
CA LEU A 41 -6.31 9.11 -7.34
C LEU A 41 -5.08 8.52 -6.65
N LEU A 42 -3.91 9.17 -6.77
CA LEU A 42 -2.72 8.76 -6.03
C LEU A 42 -2.90 8.90 -4.52
N LYS A 43 -3.55 9.95 -4.02
CA LYS A 43 -3.82 10.08 -2.58
C LYS A 43 -4.74 8.98 -2.06
N LEU A 44 -5.75 8.57 -2.84
CA LEU A 44 -6.62 7.45 -2.50
C LEU A 44 -5.87 6.11 -2.55
N ALA A 45 -5.06 5.90 -3.60
CA ALA A 45 -4.16 4.75 -3.70
C ALA A 45 -3.25 4.63 -2.47
N MET A 46 -2.74 5.77 -2.01
CA MET A 46 -1.87 5.90 -0.85
C MET A 46 -2.54 5.57 0.49
N LEU A 47 -3.87 5.47 0.57
CA LEU A 47 -4.55 5.02 1.81
C LEU A 47 -4.64 3.50 1.89
N GLY A 48 -4.75 2.80 0.75
CA GLY A 48 -4.88 1.34 0.74
C GLY A 48 -3.58 0.61 1.07
N ILE A 49 -2.40 1.19 0.80
CA ILE A 49 -1.10 0.58 1.12
C ILE A 49 -0.88 0.48 2.65
N PRO A 50 -1.06 1.57 3.44
CA PRO A 50 -1.15 1.54 4.89
C PRO A 50 -2.09 0.48 5.43
N LEU A 51 -3.29 0.41 4.86
CA LEU A 51 -4.32 -0.54 5.28
C LEU A 51 -3.87 -1.98 5.02
N GLY A 52 -3.28 -2.25 3.86
CA GLY A 52 -2.70 -3.55 3.51
C GLY A 52 -1.61 -3.98 4.49
N PHE A 53 -0.66 -3.10 4.81
CA PHE A 53 0.37 -3.40 5.81
C PHE A 53 -0.20 -3.63 7.21
N LEU A 54 -1.23 -2.89 7.61
CA LEU A 54 -1.90 -3.07 8.90
C LEU A 54 -2.60 -4.43 8.98
N ILE A 55 -3.31 -4.85 7.92
CA ILE A 55 -3.95 -6.17 7.84
C ILE A 55 -2.89 -7.27 7.82
N LEU A 56 -1.79 -7.08 7.10
CA LEU A 56 -0.67 -8.02 7.05
C LEU A 56 0.00 -8.19 8.43
N ALA A 57 0.15 -7.10 9.19
CA ALA A 57 0.64 -7.14 10.57
C ALA A 57 -0.32 -7.89 11.51
N GLN A 58 -1.63 -7.85 11.26
CA GLN A 58 -2.61 -8.68 11.97
C GLN A 58 -2.47 -10.16 11.59
N ALA A 59 -2.27 -10.46 10.30
CA ALA A 59 -2.05 -11.84 9.85
C ALA A 59 -0.83 -12.48 10.53
N GLY A 60 0.22 -11.70 10.81
CA GLY A 60 1.38 -12.16 11.57
C GLY A 60 1.14 -12.51 13.03
N ARG A 61 -0.08 -12.32 13.56
CA ARG A 61 -0.48 -12.78 14.91
C ARG A 61 -1.17 -14.14 14.90
N GLU A 62 -1.51 -14.66 13.73
CA GLU A 62 -2.11 -15.99 13.57
C GLU A 62 -1.04 -17.10 13.72
N TYR A 63 -1.41 -18.19 14.39
CA TYR A 63 -0.51 -19.32 14.66
C TYR A 63 -0.50 -20.38 13.54
N SER A 64 -1.29 -20.17 12.48
CA SER A 64 -1.38 -21.09 11.34
C SER A 64 -1.63 -20.34 10.03
N LEU A 65 -1.13 -20.90 8.93
CA LEU A 65 -1.37 -20.40 7.57
C LEU A 65 -2.86 -20.35 7.21
N GLY A 66 -3.65 -21.34 7.66
CA GLY A 66 -5.08 -21.40 7.44
C GLY A 66 -5.84 -20.25 8.11
N GLY A 67 -5.47 -19.90 9.35
CA GLY A 67 -6.03 -18.74 10.07
C GLY A 67 -5.62 -17.41 9.44
N ALA A 68 -4.39 -17.32 8.92
CA ALA A 68 -3.87 -16.11 8.28
C ALA A 68 -4.43 -15.88 6.86
N ALA A 69 -4.92 -16.91 6.17
CA ALA A 69 -5.26 -16.87 4.74
C ALA A 69 -6.25 -15.76 4.38
N GLY A 70 -7.30 -15.58 5.19
CA GLY A 70 -8.30 -14.51 4.96
C GLY A 70 -7.71 -13.11 5.10
N LEU A 71 -6.83 -12.91 6.09
CA LEU A 71 -6.14 -11.64 6.30
C LEU A 71 -5.10 -11.38 5.20
N LEU A 72 -4.38 -12.39 4.75
CA LEU A 72 -3.44 -12.29 3.63
C LEU A 72 -4.18 -11.91 2.33
N LEU A 73 -5.34 -12.51 2.07
CA LEU A 73 -6.18 -12.17 0.92
C LEU A 73 -6.68 -10.72 1.01
N ALA A 74 -7.13 -10.28 2.20
CA ALA A 74 -7.59 -8.92 2.42
C ALA A 74 -6.46 -7.89 2.29
N ALA A 75 -5.26 -8.19 2.80
CA ALA A 75 -4.06 -7.38 2.62
C ALA A 75 -3.66 -7.29 1.13
N GLY A 76 -3.66 -8.42 0.43
CA GLY A 76 -3.42 -8.49 -1.02
C GLY A 76 -4.44 -7.68 -1.82
N GLY A 77 -5.72 -7.74 -1.45
CA GLY A 77 -6.77 -6.94 -2.06
C GLY A 77 -6.57 -5.44 -1.86
N CYS A 78 -6.16 -5.02 -0.66
CA CYS A 78 -5.78 -3.63 -0.40
C CYS A 78 -4.62 -3.18 -1.29
N PHE A 79 -3.56 -3.98 -1.39
CA PHE A 79 -2.43 -3.67 -2.27
C PHE A 79 -2.82 -3.63 -3.75
N PHE A 80 -3.65 -4.56 -4.20
CA PHE A 80 -4.13 -4.60 -5.58
C PHE A 80 -4.92 -3.34 -5.94
N VAL A 81 -5.92 -2.96 -5.12
CA VAL A 81 -6.71 -1.75 -5.34
C VAL A 81 -5.81 -0.51 -5.33
N SER A 82 -4.88 -0.44 -4.39
CA SER A 82 -3.90 0.64 -4.35
C SER A 82 -3.05 0.73 -5.61
N LEU A 83 -2.54 -0.39 -6.13
CA LEU A 83 -1.75 -0.40 -7.36
C LEU A 83 -2.56 0.02 -8.58
N VAL A 84 -3.82 -0.42 -8.69
CA VAL A 84 -4.73 0.00 -9.76
C VAL A 84 -4.99 1.50 -9.71
N LEU A 85 -5.30 2.04 -8.53
CA LEU A 85 -5.51 3.48 -8.33
C LEU A 85 -4.21 4.29 -8.59
N MET A 86 -3.06 3.75 -8.21
CA MET A 86 -1.76 4.40 -8.43
C MET A 86 -1.41 4.42 -9.92
N GLY A 87 -1.61 3.31 -10.63
CA GLY A 87 -1.43 3.22 -12.08
C GLY A 87 -2.37 4.16 -12.83
N GLY A 88 -3.66 4.17 -12.48
CA GLY A 88 -4.62 5.11 -13.05
C GLY A 88 -4.28 6.58 -12.76
N GLY A 89 -3.85 6.87 -11.53
CA GLY A 89 -3.39 8.19 -11.12
C GLY A 89 -2.15 8.65 -11.90
N MET A 90 -1.18 7.76 -12.12
CA MET A 90 0.01 8.04 -12.93
C MET A 90 -0.35 8.34 -14.38
N VAL A 91 -1.26 7.58 -14.98
CA VAL A 91 -1.73 7.83 -16.35
C VAL A 91 -2.37 9.22 -16.46
N LEU A 92 -3.22 9.61 -15.51
CA LEU A 92 -3.83 10.94 -15.51
C LEU A 92 -2.81 12.05 -15.27
N LEU A 93 -1.82 11.84 -14.40
CA LEU A 93 -0.76 12.82 -14.16
C LEU A 93 0.13 13.03 -15.39
N VAL A 94 0.38 11.97 -16.18
CA VAL A 94 1.12 12.08 -17.45
C VAL A 94 0.29 12.82 -18.50
N ARG A 95 -1.02 12.60 -18.55
CA ARG A 95 -1.92 13.25 -19.53
C ARG A 95 -2.24 14.70 -19.21
N ASP A 96 -2.54 15.02 -17.95
CA ASP A 96 -3.08 16.32 -17.52
C ASP A 96 -2.07 17.15 -16.71
N GLY A 97 -0.87 16.61 -16.45
CA GLY A 97 0.14 17.22 -15.61
C GLY A 97 -0.18 17.22 -14.10
N PRO A 98 0.83 17.42 -13.24
CA PRO A 98 0.72 17.31 -11.78
C PRO A 98 -0.15 18.37 -11.08
N VAL A 99 -0.58 19.41 -11.81
CA VAL A 99 -1.34 20.55 -11.26
C VAL A 99 -2.76 20.63 -11.85
N GLY A 100 -3.21 19.63 -12.62
CA GLY A 100 -4.46 19.74 -13.39
C GLY A 100 -4.32 20.79 -14.50
N GLY A 101 -3.18 20.76 -15.19
CA GLY A 101 -2.81 21.74 -16.18
C GLY A 101 -3.65 21.58 -17.45
N LYS A 102 -4.05 22.72 -18.03
CA LYS A 102 -4.69 22.80 -19.34
C LYS A 102 -3.95 21.94 -20.37
N PRO A 103 -4.67 21.30 -21.31
CA PRO A 103 -4.08 20.43 -22.32
C PRO A 103 -2.90 21.12 -23.01
N GLN A 104 -1.78 20.42 -23.12
CA GLN A 104 -0.68 20.86 -23.99
C GLN A 104 -1.21 20.86 -25.43
N ALA A 105 -1.06 22.02 -26.08
CA ALA A 105 -1.48 22.29 -27.45
C ALA A 105 -0.70 21.44 -28.47
#